data_AF-S4X0Q1-F1
#
_entry.id   AF-S4X0Q1-F1
#
_cell.length_a   1.000
_cell.length_b   1.000
_cell.length_c   1.000
_cell.angle_alpha   90.00
_cell.angle_beta   90.00
_cell.angle_gamma   90.00
#
_symmetry.space_group_name_H-M   'P 1'
#
loop_
_entity.id
_entity.type
_entity.pdbx_description
1 polymer ?
#
loop_
_entity_poly.entity_id
_entity_poly.type
_entity_poly.pdbx_seq_one_letter_code
_entity_poly.pdbx_strand_id
1 'polypeptide(L)'
;MSYINYFLFSVVLFVICNNSFVYSMTREQIKNSGKLIKKTCSAKNDLTEDEVKDVDKGKFIEKKDFMCYIACVYKMGQSVKGSTINHDMMLRQVDMMFPNDMKAPVKAAIEHCRPVAKNYKDFCEASYWTAKCIYDFDPANFMFP
;
A
#
# COMPACT_ATOMS: atom_id res chain seq x y z
N MET A 1 -26.31 2.16 43.98
CA MET A 1 -25.58 1.08 43.27
C MET A 1 -25.43 1.35 41.77
N SER A 2 -26.49 1.63 41.00
CA SER A 2 -26.41 1.69 39.53
C SER A 2 -25.53 2.81 38.95
N TYR A 3 -25.52 4.01 39.55
CA TYR A 3 -24.71 5.15 39.06
C TYR A 3 -23.19 4.93 39.14
N ILE A 4 -22.72 4.28 40.21
CA ILE A 4 -21.30 3.92 40.37
C ILE A 4 -20.87 2.92 39.31
N ASN A 5 -21.73 1.97 38.94
CA ASN A 5 -21.43 1.00 37.89
C ASN A 5 -21.39 1.66 36.50
N TYR A 6 -22.27 2.61 36.18
CA TYR A 6 -22.20 3.36 34.92
C TYR A 6 -20.95 4.24 34.84
N PHE A 7 -20.58 4.89 35.94
CA PHE A 7 -19.36 5.69 36.01
C PHE A 7 -18.11 4.83 35.83
N LEU A 8 -18.02 3.68 36.51
CA LEU A 8 -16.92 2.74 36.33
C LEU A 8 -16.86 2.18 34.90
N PHE A 9 -18.00 1.86 34.30
CA PHE A 9 -18.05 1.38 32.91
C PHE A 9 -17.60 2.46 31.92
N SER A 10 -18.00 3.71 32.13
CA SER A 10 -17.55 4.86 31.33
C SER A 10 -16.04 5.11 31.46
N VAL A 11 -15.48 4.99 32.67
CA VAL A 11 -14.05 5.16 32.92
C VAL A 11 -13.25 4.03 32.27
N VAL A 12 -13.72 2.79 32.36
CA VAL A 12 -13.09 1.63 31.70
C VAL A 12 -13.12 1.77 30.18
N LEU A 13 -14.25 2.19 29.60
CA LEU A 13 -14.35 2.45 28.15
C LEU A 13 -13.37 3.55 27.70
N PHE A 14 -13.25 4.62 28.49
CA PHE A 14 -12.33 5.73 28.21
C PHE A 14 -10.87 5.27 28.27
N VAL A 15 -10.48 4.47 29.29
CA VAL A 15 -9.12 3.94 29.41
C VAL A 15 -8.77 2.95 28.29
N ILE A 16 -9.74 2.16 27.82
CA ILE A 16 -9.57 1.26 26.68
C ILE A 16 -9.39 2.05 25.37
N CYS A 17 -10.17 3.12 25.15
CA CYS A 17 -10.03 3.97 23.96
C CYS A 17 -8.69 4.75 23.94
N ASN A 18 -8.17 5.13 25.11
CA ASN A 18 -6.89 5.86 25.21
C ASN A 18 -5.65 4.96 25.04
N ASN A 19 -5.77 3.64 25.16
CA ASN A 19 -4.69 2.68 24.89
C ASN A 19 -4.70 2.18 23.45
N SER A 20 -4.98 3.07 22.49
CA SER A 20 -4.74 2.78 21.08
C SER A 20 -3.22 2.81 20.81
N PHE A 21 -2.50 1.79 21.30
CA PHE A 21 -1.14 1.52 20.84
C PHE A 21 -1.25 1.17 19.36
N VAL A 22 -0.97 2.14 18.48
CA VAL A 22 -0.83 1.90 17.04
C VAL A 22 0.47 1.12 16.85
N TYR A 23 0.41 -0.20 17.03
CA TYR A 23 1.52 -1.06 16.66
C TYR A 23 1.63 -1.04 15.14
N SER A 24 2.81 -0.74 14.60
CA SER A 24 3.10 -0.92 13.17
C SER A 24 2.75 -2.35 12.76
N MET A 25 2.20 -2.52 11.56
CA MET A 25 1.78 -3.85 11.11
C MET A 25 3.00 -4.71 10.78
N THR A 26 2.91 -6.03 11.01
CA THR A 26 3.93 -6.97 10.52
C THR A 26 3.84 -7.11 8.99
N ARG A 27 4.92 -7.61 8.36
CA ARG A 27 4.92 -7.91 6.92
C ARG A 27 3.72 -8.77 6.50
N GLU A 28 3.40 -9.80 7.29
CA GLU A 28 2.26 -10.68 7.01
C GLU A 28 0.92 -9.96 7.14
N GLN A 29 0.75 -9.06 8.11
CA GLN A 29 -0.47 -8.26 8.23
C GLN A 29 -0.64 -7.32 7.04
N ILE A 30 0.45 -6.71 6.55
CA ILE A 30 0.43 -5.86 5.36
C ILE A 30 0.03 -6.68 4.12
N LYS A 31 0.66 -7.84 3.89
CA LYS A 31 0.26 -8.75 2.80
C LYS A 31 -1.21 -9.14 2.88
N ASN A 32 -1.69 -9.48 4.07
CA ASN A 32 -3.09 -9.85 4.28
C ASN A 32 -4.04 -8.69 4.01
N SER A 33 -3.68 -7.45 4.36
CA SER A 33 -4.48 -6.26 4.06
C SER A 33 -4.60 -5.99 2.54
N GLY A 34 -3.58 -6.40 1.77
CA GLY A 34 -3.55 -6.26 0.32
C GLY A 34 -4.43 -7.26 -0.44
N LYS A 35 -4.83 -8.39 0.16
CA LYS A 35 -5.58 -9.46 -0.52
C LYS A 35 -6.86 -8.99 -1.21
N LEU A 36 -7.63 -8.12 -0.55
CA LEU A 36 -8.84 -7.54 -1.14
C LEU A 36 -8.50 -6.63 -2.31
N ILE A 37 -7.46 -5.80 -2.17
CA ILE A 37 -6.99 -4.90 -3.23
C ILE A 37 -6.57 -5.71 -4.46
N LYS A 38 -5.72 -6.72 -4.27
CA LYS A 38 -5.30 -7.65 -5.33
C LYS A 38 -6.51 -8.24 -6.03
N LYS A 39 -7.42 -8.89 -5.29
CA LYS A 39 -8.61 -9.54 -5.86
C LYS A 39 -9.48 -8.56 -6.66
N THR A 40 -9.76 -7.38 -6.11
CA THR A 40 -10.58 -6.37 -6.77
C THR A 40 -9.91 -5.82 -8.03
N CYS A 41 -8.61 -5.52 -7.97
CA CYS A 41 -7.89 -4.97 -9.10
C CYS A 41 -7.62 -6.00 -10.19
N SER A 42 -7.35 -7.26 -9.86
CA SER A 42 -7.22 -8.33 -10.85
C SER A 42 -8.52 -8.52 -11.63
N ALA A 43 -9.66 -8.61 -10.91
CA ALA A 43 -10.97 -8.76 -11.55
C ALA A 43 -11.35 -7.57 -12.42
N LYS A 44 -10.97 -6.34 -12.05
CA LYS A 44 -11.24 -5.13 -12.84
C LYS A 44 -10.44 -5.03 -14.14
N ASN A 45 -9.34 -5.77 -14.26
CA ASN A 45 -8.45 -5.74 -15.42
C ASN A 45 -8.37 -7.12 -16.08
N ASP A 46 -9.34 -8.01 -15.81
CA ASP A 46 -9.42 -9.35 -16.41
C ASP A 46 -8.13 -10.19 -16.27
N LEU A 47 -7.41 -10.02 -15.16
CA LEU A 47 -6.18 -10.76 -14.86
C LEU A 47 -6.44 -11.97 -13.98
N THR A 48 -5.73 -13.04 -14.29
CA THR A 48 -5.71 -14.26 -13.48
C THR A 48 -4.86 -14.07 -12.21
N GLU A 49 -5.07 -14.91 -11.20
CA GLU A 49 -4.23 -14.90 -10.00
C GLU A 49 -2.76 -15.18 -10.32
N ASP A 50 -2.49 -16.06 -11.29
CA ASP A 50 -1.14 -16.42 -11.71
C ASP A 50 -0.37 -15.26 -12.34
N GLU A 51 -1.07 -14.33 -13.00
CA GLU A 51 -0.44 -13.15 -13.59
C GLU A 51 0.00 -12.14 -12.52
N VAL A 52 -0.69 -12.05 -11.38
CA VAL A 52 -0.43 -11.03 -10.35
C VAL A 52 0.19 -11.55 -9.05
N LYS A 53 0.28 -12.87 -8.83
CA LYS A 53 0.72 -13.42 -7.54
C LYS A 53 2.18 -13.21 -7.17
N ASP A 54 3.02 -12.86 -8.13
CA ASP A 54 4.47 -12.75 -7.96
C ASP A 54 4.97 -11.33 -8.29
N VAL A 55 4.09 -10.31 -8.30
CA VAL A 55 4.50 -8.90 -8.50
C VAL A 55 5.48 -8.47 -7.39
N ASP A 56 5.21 -8.86 -6.14
CA ASP A 56 6.08 -8.60 -4.98
C ASP A 56 7.45 -9.29 -5.09
N LYS A 57 7.61 -10.24 -6.02
CA LYS A 57 8.85 -10.96 -6.34
C LYS A 57 9.50 -10.48 -7.63
N GLY A 58 9.03 -9.39 -8.23
CA GLY A 58 9.62 -8.81 -9.44
C GLY A 58 9.08 -9.35 -10.75
N LYS A 59 8.00 -10.16 -10.75
CA LYS A 59 7.36 -10.57 -11.99
C LYS A 59 6.42 -9.49 -12.50
N PHE A 60 6.96 -8.56 -13.27
CA PHE A 60 6.21 -7.51 -13.93
C PHE A 60 5.92 -7.88 -15.39
N ILE A 61 4.64 -7.96 -15.76
CA ILE A 61 4.21 -8.31 -17.12
C ILE A 61 3.96 -7.03 -17.92
N GLU A 62 4.63 -6.87 -19.05
CA GLU A 62 4.46 -5.72 -19.95
C GLU A 62 3.21 -5.85 -20.84
N LYS A 63 2.04 -5.93 -20.20
CA LYS A 63 0.72 -5.89 -20.86
C LYS A 63 -0.08 -4.74 -20.31
N LYS A 64 -0.91 -4.12 -21.15
CA LYS A 64 -1.72 -2.95 -20.77
C LYS A 64 -2.62 -3.23 -19.55
N ASP A 65 -3.27 -4.39 -19.51
CA ASP A 65 -4.15 -4.78 -18.40
C ASP A 65 -3.38 -4.95 -17.09
N PHE A 66 -2.16 -5.52 -17.15
CA PHE A 66 -1.28 -5.64 -16.00
C PHE A 66 -0.80 -4.26 -15.50
N MET A 67 -0.42 -3.36 -16.40
CA MET A 67 -0.09 -1.98 -16.04
C MET A 67 -1.27 -1.29 -15.34
N CYS A 68 -2.48 -1.49 -15.86
CA CYS A 68 -3.69 -0.89 -15.28
C CYS A 68 -4.12 -1.55 -13.98
N TYR A 69 -3.75 -2.80 -13.73
CA TYR A 69 -3.83 -3.43 -12.41
C TYR A 69 -2.95 -2.70 -11.38
N ILE A 70 -1.68 -2.42 -11.69
CA ILE A 70 -0.80 -1.64 -10.79
C ILE A 70 -1.42 -0.27 -10.50
N ALA A 71 -1.96 0.39 -11.53
CA ALA A 71 -2.65 1.67 -11.41
C ALA A 71 -3.90 1.58 -10.51
N CYS A 72 -4.68 0.50 -10.61
CA CYS A 72 -5.81 0.23 -9.74
C CYS A 72 -5.37 0.08 -8.28
N VAL A 73 -4.27 -0.63 -8.03
CA VAL A 73 -3.72 -0.82 -6.68
C VAL A 73 -3.32 0.53 -6.08
N TYR A 74 -2.66 1.41 -6.83
CA TYR A 74 -2.35 2.76 -6.36
C TYR A 74 -3.60 3.60 -6.05
N LYS A 75 -4.65 3.49 -6.86
CA LYS A 75 -5.93 4.17 -6.58
C LYS A 75 -6.57 3.65 -5.29
N MET A 76 -6.65 2.32 -5.13
CA MET A 76 -7.25 1.72 -3.94
C MET A 76 -6.43 1.97 -2.67
N GLY A 77 -5.09 1.90 -2.79
CA GLY A 77 -4.13 2.22 -1.74
C GLY A 77 -3.94 3.72 -1.49
N GLN A 78 -4.84 4.57 -2.00
CA GLN A 78 -4.86 6.02 -1.74
C GLN A 78 -3.54 6.73 -2.06
N SER A 79 -2.85 6.28 -3.12
CA SER A 79 -1.56 6.81 -3.56
C SER A 79 -1.69 7.70 -4.80
N VAL A 80 -2.90 8.22 -5.05
CA VAL A 80 -3.26 8.97 -6.27
C VAL A 80 -3.95 10.27 -5.87
N LYS A 81 -3.59 11.37 -6.55
CA LYS A 81 -4.29 12.66 -6.45
C LYS A 81 -4.70 13.10 -7.85
N GLY A 82 -6.01 13.18 -8.08
CA GLY A 82 -6.57 13.40 -9.42
C GLY A 82 -6.25 12.22 -10.35
N SER A 83 -5.49 12.48 -11.41
CA SER A 83 -5.05 11.48 -12.40
C SER A 83 -3.57 11.10 -12.30
N THR A 84 -2.87 11.51 -11.23
CA THR A 84 -1.41 11.33 -11.09
C THR A 84 -1.02 10.66 -9.77
N ILE A 85 0.13 9.99 -9.77
CA ILE A 85 0.70 9.35 -8.57
C ILE A 85 1.11 10.42 -7.56
N ASN A 86 0.67 10.26 -6.32
CA ASN A 86 1.03 11.14 -5.22
C ASN A 86 2.01 10.43 -4.27
N HIS A 87 3.30 10.64 -4.52
CA HIS A 87 4.39 10.05 -3.73
C HIS A 87 4.33 10.48 -2.25
N ASP A 88 3.88 11.70 -1.94
CA ASP A 88 3.75 12.13 -0.53
C ASP A 88 2.69 11.31 0.21
N MET A 89 1.63 10.88 -0.47
CA MET A 89 0.65 9.96 0.11
C MET A 89 1.22 8.55 0.29
N MET A 90 2.04 8.06 -0.66
CA MET A 90 2.74 6.79 -0.50
C MET A 90 3.63 6.79 0.75
N LEU A 91 4.41 7.85 0.95
CA LEU A 91 5.28 7.99 2.14
C LEU A 91 4.48 7.97 3.44
N ARG A 92 3.32 8.63 3.47
CA ARG A 92 2.42 8.59 4.63
C ARG A 92 1.87 7.19 4.89
N GLN A 93 1.48 6.45 3.85
CA GLN A 93 1.04 5.06 4.00
C GLN A 93 2.16 4.20 4.58
N VAL A 94 3.41 4.41 4.16
CA VAL A 94 4.57 3.73 4.76
C VAL A 94 4.71 4.07 6.24
N ASP A 95 4.65 5.36 6.60
CA ASP A 95 4.78 5.79 8.00
C ASP A 95 3.68 5.19 8.90
N MET A 96 2.47 5.01 8.38
CA MET A 96 1.32 4.47 9.12
C MET A 96 1.31 2.95 9.21
N MET A 97 1.63 2.24 8.13
CA MET A 97 1.40 0.79 8.03
C MET A 97 2.66 -0.04 8.26
N PHE A 98 3.84 0.43 7.84
CA PHE A 98 5.02 -0.44 7.74
C PHE A 98 5.72 -0.65 9.09
N PRO A 99 6.38 -1.81 9.30
CA PRO A 99 7.32 -2.01 10.40
C PRO A 99 8.42 -0.94 10.43
N ASN A 100 8.88 -0.56 11.62
CA ASN A 100 9.87 0.51 11.78
C ASN A 100 11.18 0.26 11.01
N ASP A 101 11.65 -0.98 10.94
CA ASP A 101 12.85 -1.39 10.19
C ASP A 101 12.69 -1.25 8.67
N MET A 102 11.44 -1.27 8.16
CA MET A 102 11.15 -1.13 6.73
C MET A 102 10.87 0.31 6.30
N LYS A 103 10.47 1.21 7.21
CA LYS A 103 10.03 2.56 6.83
C LYS A 103 11.10 3.33 6.06
N ALA A 104 12.32 3.39 6.59
CA ALA A 104 13.42 4.11 5.96
C ALA A 104 13.78 3.58 4.56
N PRO A 105 14.04 2.26 4.36
CA PRO A 105 14.38 1.74 3.03
C PRO A 105 13.25 1.91 2.01
N VAL A 106 11.99 1.64 2.39
CA VAL A 106 10.85 1.80 1.47
C VAL A 106 10.65 3.27 1.08
N LYS A 107 10.80 4.21 2.03
CA LYS A 107 10.74 5.65 1.73
C LYS A 107 11.86 6.08 0.79
N ALA A 108 13.08 5.56 0.97
CA ALA A 108 14.20 5.85 0.07
C ALA A 108 13.92 5.39 -1.37
N ALA A 109 13.31 4.21 -1.53
CA ALA A 109 12.90 3.70 -2.84
C ALA A 109 11.83 4.58 -3.51
N ILE A 110 10.79 4.98 -2.75
CA ILE A 110 9.74 5.89 -3.25
C ILE A 110 10.33 7.23 -3.68
N GLU A 111 11.22 7.80 -2.87
CA GLU A 111 11.89 9.07 -3.16
C GLU A 111 12.76 8.98 -4.41
N HIS A 112 13.55 7.90 -4.54
CA HIS A 112 14.37 7.65 -5.71
C HIS A 112 13.54 7.60 -7.01
N CYS A 113 12.36 6.98 -6.95
CA CYS A 113 11.51 6.73 -8.11
C CYS A 113 10.50 7.86 -8.44
N ARG A 114 10.47 8.94 -7.66
CA ARG A 114 9.59 10.11 -7.93
C ARG A 114 9.63 10.62 -9.39
N PRO A 115 10.79 10.71 -10.06
CA PRO A 115 10.85 11.27 -11.40
C PRO A 115 10.19 10.38 -12.46
N VAL A 116 10.10 9.06 -12.22
CA VAL A 116 9.72 8.06 -13.22
C VAL A 116 8.32 8.33 -13.80
N ALA A 117 7.36 8.66 -12.93
CA ALA A 117 5.98 8.89 -13.34
C ALA A 117 5.83 10.02 -14.39
N LYS A 118 6.76 10.98 -14.42
CA LYS A 118 6.72 12.13 -15.34
C LYS A 118 7.10 11.76 -16.77
N ASN A 119 7.73 10.61 -16.97
CA ASN A 119 8.16 10.15 -18.30
C ASN A 119 7.00 9.54 -19.11
N TYR A 120 5.84 9.30 -18.49
CA TYR A 120 4.72 8.60 -19.11
C TYR A 120 3.45 9.45 -19.04
N LYS A 121 2.74 9.55 -20.17
CA LYS A 121 1.45 10.25 -20.24
C LYS A 121 0.29 9.36 -19.78
N ASP A 122 0.37 8.07 -20.07
CA ASP A 122 -0.63 7.10 -19.65
C ASP A 122 -0.45 6.77 -18.17
N PHE A 123 -1.55 6.84 -17.41
CA PHE A 123 -1.51 6.62 -15.96
C PHE A 123 -1.15 5.17 -15.59
N CYS A 124 -1.52 4.19 -16.43
CA CYS A 124 -1.16 2.80 -16.18
C CYS A 124 0.33 2.56 -16.40
N GLU A 125 0.90 3.10 -17.48
CA GLU A 125 2.34 3.05 -17.74
C GLU A 125 3.13 3.76 -16.63
N ALA A 126 2.74 4.98 -16.26
CA ALA A 126 3.36 5.69 -15.14
C ALA A 126 3.35 4.85 -13.86
N SER A 127 2.21 4.22 -13.54
CA SER A 127 2.07 3.38 -12.34
C SER A 127 2.96 2.14 -12.40
N TYR A 128 2.98 1.46 -13.54
CA TYR A 128 3.81 0.28 -13.78
C TYR A 128 5.29 0.59 -13.62
N TRP A 129 5.79 1.61 -14.31
CA TRP A 129 7.21 1.94 -14.30
C TRP A 129 7.67 2.50 -12.96
N THR A 130 6.82 3.25 -12.25
CA THR A 130 7.09 3.65 -10.86
C THR A 130 7.19 2.44 -9.94
N ALA A 131 6.22 1.50 -9.99
CA ALA A 131 6.26 0.30 -9.15
C ALA A 131 7.50 -0.56 -9.43
N LYS A 132 7.83 -0.73 -10.72
CA LYS A 132 9.01 -1.47 -11.15
C LYS A 132 10.31 -0.81 -10.67
N CYS A 133 10.42 0.52 -10.78
CA CYS A 133 11.57 1.25 -10.23
C CYS A 133 11.73 1.02 -8.71
N ILE A 134 10.63 1.07 -7.95
CA ILE A 134 10.69 0.87 -6.49
C ILE A 134 11.16 -0.56 -6.18
N TYR A 135 10.67 -1.56 -6.92
CA TYR A 135 11.15 -2.93 -6.80
C TYR A 135 12.64 -3.04 -7.15
N ASP A 136 13.06 -2.51 -8.31
CA ASP A 136 14.44 -2.62 -8.78
C ASP A 136 15.44 -1.92 -7.82
N PHE A 137 15.01 -0.86 -7.12
CA PHE A 137 15.83 -0.15 -6.14
C PHE A 137 16.02 -0.95 -4.85
N ASP A 138 14.96 -1.58 -4.32
CA ASP A 138 15.02 -2.39 -3.10
C ASP A 138 14.05 -3.59 -3.13
N PRO A 139 14.45 -4.69 -3.79
CA PRO A 139 13.60 -5.88 -3.91
C PRO A 139 13.26 -6.52 -2.56
N ALA A 140 14.13 -6.37 -1.55
CA ALA A 140 13.97 -7.03 -0.24
C ALA A 140 12.88 -6.37 0.62
N ASN A 141 12.65 -5.07 0.43
CA ASN A 141 11.63 -4.32 1.15
C ASN A 141 10.42 -3.94 0.30
N PHE A 142 10.43 -4.28 -1.00
CA PHE A 142 9.27 -4.10 -1.86
C PHE A 142 8.09 -4.95 -1.37
N MET A 143 6.94 -4.29 -1.25
CA MET A 143 5.68 -4.92 -0.87
C MET A 143 4.61 -4.44 -1.84
N PHE A 144 3.89 -5.38 -2.43
CA PHE A 144 2.80 -5.08 -3.34
C PHE A 144 1.62 -6.03 -3.08
N PRO A 145 0.37 -5.51 -3.02
CA PRO A 145 -0.84 -6.31 -2.81
C PRO A 145 -1.06 -7.48 -3.76
#